data_AF-A0A7W1B7E6-F1
#
_entry.id   AF-A0A7W1B7E6-F1
#
_cell.length_a   1.000
_cell.length_b   1.000
_cell.length_c   1.000
_cell.angle_alpha   90.00
_cell.angle_beta   90.00
_cell.angle_gamma   90.00
#
_symmetry.space_group_name_H-M   'P 1'
#
loop_
_entity.id
_entity.type
_entity.pdbx_description
1 polymer ?
#
loop_
_entity_poly.entity_id
_entity_poly.type
_entity_poly.pdbx_seq_one_letter_code
_entity_poly.pdbx_strand_id
1 'polypeptide(L)'
;MDPPLIPGIFERVVALNLLDSVRGPLQLLSVIDALCAPGGEIILASPYAWQSAVMPEDHRFGAADPAAALTAILEHGTGLGARYRIAEACELPWTLRRDARSAATYCIHYIRAHKT
;
A
#
# COMPACT_ATOMS: atom_id res chain seq x y z
N MET A 1 -1.37 1.85 14.54
CA MET A 1 -0.71 3.15 14.78
C MET A 1 -1.79 4.22 14.78
N ASP A 2 -1.61 5.28 15.55
CA ASP A 2 -2.49 6.45 15.57
C ASP A 2 -1.63 7.69 15.28
N PRO A 3 -1.44 8.07 14.00
CA PRO A 3 -0.57 9.17 13.66
C PRO A 3 -1.17 10.50 14.16
N PRO A 4 -0.35 11.49 14.54
CA PRO A 4 -0.82 12.80 15.00
C PRO A 4 -1.30 13.68 13.82
N LEU A 5 -2.11 13.10 12.93
CA LEU A 5 -2.64 13.71 11.72
C LEU A 5 -4.16 13.70 11.80
N ILE A 6 -4.79 14.78 11.32
CA ILE A 6 -6.24 14.91 11.34
C ILE A 6 -6.84 13.91 10.32
N PRO A 7 -7.77 13.02 10.73
CA PRO A 7 -8.42 12.09 9.81
C PRO A 7 -9.30 12.79 8.77
N GLY A 8 -9.43 12.21 7.59
CA GLY A 8 -10.45 12.56 6.59
C GLY A 8 -10.29 13.93 5.91
N ILE A 9 -9.12 14.57 6.01
CA ILE A 9 -8.88 15.89 5.39
C ILE A 9 -7.85 15.87 4.25
N PHE A 10 -7.14 14.76 4.07
CA PHE A 10 -6.10 14.69 3.06
C PHE A 10 -6.70 14.31 1.70
N GLU A 11 -6.65 15.22 0.75
CA GLU A 11 -7.10 14.97 -0.63
C GLU A 11 -6.24 13.93 -1.36
N ARG A 12 -5.00 13.72 -0.88
CA ARG A 12 -4.09 12.70 -1.39
C ARG A 12 -3.24 12.08 -0.28
N VAL A 13 -3.21 10.75 -0.23
CA VAL A 13 -2.32 9.98 0.67
C VAL A 13 -1.43 9.08 -0.18
N VAL A 14 -0.11 9.07 0.10
CA VAL A 14 0.88 8.36 -0.70
C VAL A 14 1.69 7.41 0.17
N ALA A 15 1.78 6.14 -0.23
CA ALA A 15 2.58 5.12 0.43
C ALA A 15 3.28 4.23 -0.61
N LEU A 16 4.51 4.59 -0.96
CA LEU A 16 5.30 3.91 -1.99
C LEU A 16 6.28 2.93 -1.35
N ASN A 17 6.17 1.66 -1.73
CA ASN A 17 7.04 0.56 -1.29
C ASN A 17 7.14 0.46 0.24
N LEU A 18 6.00 0.70 0.89
CA LEU A 18 5.90 0.76 2.36
C LEU A 18 5.14 -0.44 2.94
N LEU A 19 4.18 -0.99 2.19
CA LEU A 19 3.32 -2.09 2.67
C LEU A 19 4.13 -3.30 3.13
N ASP A 20 5.23 -3.59 2.46
CA ASP A 20 6.11 -4.73 2.73
C ASP A 20 7.25 -4.46 3.70
N SER A 21 7.29 -3.23 4.22
CA SER A 21 8.33 -2.72 5.13
C SER A 21 7.77 -2.34 6.51
N VAL A 22 6.53 -2.74 6.81
CA VAL A 22 5.86 -2.50 8.10
C VAL A 22 5.34 -3.81 8.71
N ARG A 23 5.17 -3.83 10.04
CA ARG A 23 4.67 -4.99 10.78
C ARG A 23 3.20 -5.34 10.53
N GLY A 24 2.42 -4.34 10.10
CA GLY A 24 0.97 -4.44 9.99
C GLY A 24 0.47 -3.75 8.72
N PRO A 25 0.63 -4.36 7.53
CA PRO A 25 0.22 -3.76 6.26
C PRO A 25 -1.28 -3.45 6.22
N LEU A 26 -2.13 -4.34 6.71
CA LEU A 26 -3.58 -4.10 6.78
C LEU A 26 -3.92 -2.94 7.72
N GLN A 27 -3.19 -2.80 8.83
CA GLN A 27 -3.34 -1.66 9.72
C GLN A 27 -2.87 -0.36 9.04
N LEU A 28 -1.79 -0.39 8.26
CA LEU A 28 -1.36 0.76 7.47
C LEU A 28 -2.42 1.16 6.44
N LEU A 29 -3.04 0.21 5.74
CA LEU A 29 -4.14 0.49 4.82
C LEU A 29 -5.33 1.15 5.52
N SER A 30 -5.70 0.66 6.72
CA SER A 30 -6.76 1.28 7.53
C SER A 30 -6.41 2.72 7.96
N VAL A 31 -5.15 2.99 8.31
CA VAL A 31 -4.69 4.36 8.62
C VAL A 31 -4.72 5.26 7.37
N ILE A 32 -4.25 4.77 6.22
CA ILE A 32 -4.32 5.49 4.94
C ILE A 32 -5.76 5.85 4.62
N ASP A 33 -6.68 4.89 4.78
CA ASP A 33 -8.10 5.11 4.60
C ASP A 33 -8.65 6.16 5.56
N ALA A 34 -8.34 6.09 6.85
CA ALA A 34 -8.78 7.06 7.84
C ALA A 34 -8.28 8.48 7.54
N LEU A 35 -7.06 8.64 7.01
CA LEU A 35 -6.49 9.94 6.64
C LEU A 35 -7.12 10.51 5.37
N CYS A 36 -7.43 9.65 4.39
CA CYS A 36 -7.93 10.07 3.09
C CYS A 36 -9.34 10.68 3.19
N ALA A 37 -9.49 11.90 2.67
CA ALA A 37 -10.78 12.59 2.57
C ALA A 37 -11.75 11.81 1.65
N PRO A 38 -13.08 11.92 1.86
CA PRO A 38 -14.06 11.42 0.90
C PRO A 38 -13.80 11.99 -0.50
N GLY A 39 -13.78 11.14 -1.53
CA GLY A 39 -13.39 11.53 -2.89
C GLY A 39 -11.89 11.71 -3.11
N GLY A 40 -11.07 11.66 -2.04
CA GLY A 40 -9.62 11.78 -2.09
C GLY A 40 -8.94 10.61 -2.79
N GLU A 41 -7.67 10.81 -3.13
CA GLU A 41 -6.85 9.84 -3.86
C GLU A 41 -5.85 9.13 -2.92
N ILE A 42 -5.63 7.85 -3.17
CA ILE A 42 -4.50 7.11 -2.62
C ILE A 42 -3.57 6.69 -3.75
N ILE A 43 -2.27 6.76 -3.49
CA ILE A 43 -1.23 6.23 -4.39
C ILE A 43 -0.41 5.22 -3.59
N LEU A 44 -0.49 3.96 -3.99
CA LEU A 44 0.19 2.86 -3.34
C LEU A 44 1.20 2.24 -4.31
N ALA A 45 2.32 1.78 -3.76
CA ALA A 45 3.19 0.87 -4.48
C ALA A 45 3.77 -0.19 -3.55
N SER A 46 4.02 -1.38 -4.07
CA SER A 46 4.70 -2.45 -3.32
C SER A 46 5.31 -3.48 -4.27
N PRO A 47 6.57 -3.90 -4.04
CA PRO A 47 7.10 -5.12 -4.65
C PRO A 47 6.64 -6.38 -3.92
N TYR A 48 6.01 -6.24 -2.75
CA TYR A 48 5.65 -7.34 -1.86
C TYR A 48 6.87 -8.18 -1.45
N ALA A 49 8.04 -7.54 -1.37
CA ALA A 49 9.28 -8.14 -0.95
C ALA A 49 9.33 -8.17 0.58
N TRP A 50 8.41 -8.94 1.17
CA TRP A 50 8.16 -9.00 2.60
C TRP A 50 9.45 -9.19 3.39
N GLN A 51 9.83 -8.20 4.18
CA GLN A 51 11.03 -8.28 5.00
C GLN A 51 10.75 -9.19 6.21
N SER A 52 11.17 -10.46 6.18
CA SER A 52 10.91 -11.42 7.28
C SER A 52 11.43 -10.96 8.65
N ALA A 53 12.46 -10.11 8.69
CA ALA A 53 12.96 -9.48 9.93
C ALA A 53 11.98 -8.44 10.50
N VAL A 54 11.10 -7.89 9.67
CA VAL A 54 10.12 -6.87 10.03
C VAL A 54 8.72 -7.48 10.18
N MET A 55 8.31 -8.39 9.30
CA MET A 55 6.95 -8.90 9.24
C MET A 55 6.87 -10.44 9.32
N PRO A 56 6.20 -10.96 10.37
CA PRO A 56 5.80 -12.36 10.47
C PRO A 56 5.01 -12.84 9.25
N GLU A 57 5.14 -14.12 8.89
CA GLU A 57 4.50 -14.67 7.69
C GLU A 57 2.97 -14.66 7.74
N ASP A 58 2.39 -14.89 8.92
CA ASP A 58 0.96 -14.90 9.17
C ASP A 58 0.29 -13.52 9.04
N HIS A 59 1.07 -12.44 9.05
CA HIS A 59 0.60 -11.07 8.84
C HIS A 59 0.66 -10.62 7.37
N ARG A 60 1.24 -11.43 6.48
CA ARG A 60 1.30 -11.16 5.03
C ARG A 60 -0.07 -11.43 4.43
N PHE A 61 -0.57 -10.50 3.64
CA PHE A 61 -1.83 -10.70 2.93
C PHE A 61 -1.58 -11.19 1.50
N GLY A 62 -2.60 -11.85 0.94
CA GLY A 62 -2.64 -12.23 -0.48
C GLY A 62 -1.84 -13.46 -0.88
N ALA A 63 -1.09 -14.07 0.03
CA ALA A 63 -0.38 -15.34 -0.18
C ALA A 63 0.36 -15.39 -1.54
N ALA A 64 -0.17 -16.15 -2.51
CA ALA A 64 0.42 -16.33 -3.83
C ALA A 64 0.27 -15.11 -4.77
N ASP A 65 -0.74 -14.26 -4.55
CA ASP A 65 -0.99 -13.06 -5.37
C ASP A 65 -1.39 -11.85 -4.48
N PRO A 66 -0.39 -11.19 -3.86
CA PRO A 66 -0.63 -10.01 -3.05
C PRO A 66 -1.11 -8.78 -3.85
N ALA A 67 -0.85 -8.73 -5.16
CA ALA A 67 -1.34 -7.67 -6.03
C ALA A 67 -2.86 -7.75 -6.19
N ALA A 68 -3.38 -8.92 -6.58
CA ALA A 68 -4.81 -9.16 -6.69
C ALA A 68 -5.53 -8.99 -5.35
N ALA A 69 -4.91 -9.43 -4.24
CA ALA A 69 -5.47 -9.25 -2.92
C ALA A 69 -5.59 -7.78 -2.51
N LEU A 70 -4.58 -6.95 -2.80
CA LEU A 70 -4.66 -5.51 -2.53
C LEU A 70 -5.79 -4.86 -3.33
N THR A 71 -5.90 -5.18 -4.62
CA THR A 71 -6.99 -4.71 -5.49
C THR A 71 -8.36 -5.06 -4.90
N ALA A 72 -8.57 -6.32 -4.51
CA ALA A 72 -9.82 -6.77 -3.92
C ALA A 72 -10.15 -6.06 -2.60
N ILE A 73 -9.16 -5.85 -1.72
CA ILE A 73 -9.33 -5.11 -0.46
C ILE A 73 -9.83 -3.69 -0.75
N LEU A 74 -9.22 -3.00 -1.72
CA LEU A 74 -9.57 -1.63 -2.09
C LEU A 74 -10.98 -1.55 -2.69
N GLU A 75 -11.30 -2.41 -3.65
CA GLU A 75 -12.59 -2.38 -4.35
C GLU A 75 -13.76 -2.79 -3.45
N HIS A 76 -13.54 -3.75 -2.54
CA HIS A 76 -14.59 -4.23 -1.63
C HIS A 76 -14.63 -3.48 -0.30
N GLY A 77 -13.57 -2.74 0.05
CA GLY A 77 -13.45 -2.02 1.32
C GLY A 77 -13.23 -2.94 2.52
N THR A 78 -12.68 -4.15 2.32
CA THR A 78 -12.51 -5.14 3.39
C THR A 78 -11.51 -4.63 4.45
N GLY A 79 -12.01 -4.34 5.66
CA GLY A 79 -11.19 -3.78 6.74
C GLY A 79 -10.90 -2.27 6.60
N LEU A 80 -11.56 -1.60 5.65
CA LEU A 80 -11.48 -0.16 5.43
C LEU A 80 -12.83 0.50 5.75
N GLY A 81 -12.84 1.82 5.97
CA GLY A 81 -14.04 2.62 6.16
C GLY A 81 -14.77 2.98 4.87
N ALA A 82 -14.14 2.77 3.71
CA ALA A 82 -14.72 3.03 2.39
C ALA A 82 -14.22 2.03 1.33
N ARG A 83 -14.91 2.03 0.19
CA ARG A 83 -14.42 1.39 -1.04
C ARG A 83 -13.59 2.37 -1.84
N TYR A 84 -12.81 1.84 -2.76
CA TYR A 84 -11.98 2.61 -3.66
C TYR A 84 -12.27 2.20 -5.09
N ARG A 85 -12.36 3.20 -5.97
CA ARG A 85 -12.35 3.00 -7.42
C ARG A 85 -10.93 3.13 -7.91
N ILE A 86 -10.37 2.05 -8.43
CA ILE A 86 -9.04 2.06 -9.04
C ILE A 86 -9.12 2.86 -10.35
N ALA A 87 -8.30 3.90 -10.43
CA ALA A 87 -8.15 4.70 -11.64
C ALA A 87 -7.02 4.18 -12.53
N GLU A 88 -6.00 3.60 -11.92
CA GLU A 88 -4.81 3.12 -12.61
C GLU A 88 -4.15 2.02 -11.78
N ALA A 89 -3.74 0.94 -12.45
CA ALA A 89 -2.89 -0.09 -11.87
C ALA A 89 -1.92 -0.56 -12.94
N CYS A 90 -0.64 -0.62 -12.62
CA CYS A 90 0.39 -1.07 -13.54
C CYS A 90 1.61 -1.60 -12.79
N GLU A 91 2.51 -2.23 -13.53
CA GLU A 91 3.81 -2.65 -13.04
C GLU A 91 4.88 -1.63 -13.46
N LEU A 92 5.73 -1.23 -12.51
CA LEU A 92 6.80 -0.27 -12.74
C LEU A 92 8.13 -0.81 -12.22
N PRO A 93 9.27 -0.47 -12.86
CA PRO A 93 10.58 -0.80 -12.30
C PRO A 93 10.93 0.16 -11.15
N TRP A 94 11.36 -0.39 -10.02
CA TRP A 94 11.90 0.40 -8.90
C TRP A 94 13.28 -0.11 -8.49
N THR A 95 14.28 0.76 -8.53
CA THR A 95 15.66 0.41 -8.17
C THR A 95 16.03 0.98 -6.81
N LEU A 96 16.34 0.09 -5.86
CA LEU A 96 16.91 0.43 -4.56
C LEU A 96 18.43 0.26 -4.61
N ARG A 97 19.16 1.37 -4.49
CA ARG A 97 20.62 1.37 -4.44
C ARG A 97 21.11 1.08 -3.02
N ARG A 98 21.99 0.09 -2.86
CA ARG A 98 22.64 -0.24 -1.58
C ARG A 98 23.95 0.54 -1.40
N ASP A 99 24.77 0.59 -2.45
CA ASP A 99 26.05 1.31 -2.46
C ASP A 99 26.45 1.70 -3.90
N ALA A 100 27.69 2.16 -4.10
CA ALA A 100 28.19 2.62 -5.40
C ALA A 100 28.26 1.52 -6.48
N ARG A 101 28.22 0.24 -6.10
CA ARG A 101 28.37 -0.91 -7.00
C ARG A 101 27.27 -1.98 -6.83
N SER A 102 26.30 -1.77 -5.94
CA SER A 102 25.20 -2.71 -5.67
C SER A 102 23.85 -2.02 -5.70
N ALA A 103 22.91 -2.59 -6.45
CA ALA A 103 21.50 -2.21 -6.46
C ALA A 103 20.61 -3.44 -6.67
N ALA A 104 19.37 -3.34 -6.20
CA ALA A 104 18.31 -4.30 -6.49
C ALA A 104 17.21 -3.59 -7.29
N THR A 105 16.70 -4.23 -8.34
CA THR A 105 15.55 -3.74 -9.10
C THR A 105 14.37 -4.67 -8.87
N TYR A 106 13.24 -4.08 -8.52
CA TYR A 106 11.97 -4.77 -8.32
C TYR A 106 11.01 -4.38 -9.42
N CYS A 107 10.14 -5.32 -9.81
CA CYS A 107 8.89 -5.00 -10.46
C CYS A 107 7.87 -4.69 -9.36
N ILE A 108 7.41 -3.44 -9.26
CA ILE A 108 6.47 -3.01 -8.22
C ILE A 108 5.06 -2.93 -8.80
N HIS A 109 4.07 -3.39 -8.03
CA HIS A 109 2.68 -3.10 -8.31
C HIS A 109 2.40 -1.66 -7.88
N TYR A 110 1.99 -0.82 -8.82
CA TYR A 110 1.55 0.56 -8.61
C TYR A 110 0.03 0.63 -8.72
N ILE A 111 -0.62 1.33 -7.78
CA ILE A 111 -2.05 1.62 -7.82
C ILE A 111 -2.29 3.09 -7.53
N ARG A 112 -3.19 3.70 -8.29
CA ARG A 112 -3.85 4.97 -7.98
C ARG A 112 -5.36 4.76 -7.92
N ALA A 113 -5.97 5.14 -6.80
CA ALA A 113 -7.39 4.88 -6.56
C ALA A 113 -8.07 6.05 -5.82
N HIS A 114 -9.37 6.21 -6.02
CA HIS A 114 -10.17 7.25 -5.38
C HIS A 114 -11.14 6.65 -4.37
N LYS A 115 -11.22 7.26 -3.19
CA LYS A 115 -12.15 6.88 -2.13
C LYS A 115 -13.58 7.21 -2.55
N THR A 116 -14.50 6.24 -2.46
CA THR A 116 -15.92 6.39 -2.82
C THR A 116 -16.79 6.69 -1.61
#